data_AF-A0AAJ4RA50-F1
#
_entry.id   AF-A0AAJ4RA50-F1
#
_cell.length_a   1.000
_cell.length_b   1.000
_cell.length_c   1.000
_cell.angle_alpha   90.00
_cell.angle_beta   90.00
_cell.angle_gamma   90.00
#
_symmetry.space_group_name_H-M   'P 1'
#
loop_
_entity.id
_entity.type
_entity.pdbx_description
1 polymer ?
#
loop_
_entity_poly.entity_id
_entity_poly.type
_entity_poly.pdbx_seq_one_letter_code
_entity_poly.pdbx_strand_id
1 'polypeptide(L)'
;MSLSRRLRILAAALVALMVASLFVGQLLGQPILLGFVETGSMSPTLEPGDGFVAIPAAVAGPIEQGDVVTFRATTVGGGGLTTHRVVDIQNGQYTTKGDANPFVDQASGEPPVTRARIVAVAPKVGGSVVVIPELGTVAAGSQQMLDTAARPVSRATGLPVAAARGLVTVGLVVGLALAVTSEGTGPPARETDRDVGVSRHRLTQVTAAAVVVAVTAAMVLPGGAVAFEIVSAEQDAPGPRVIEQGETETANYTVSNGGIVPVVSYLSGSDRASVADERVVTGSRSQSQTTVRLSAPAETGLYRTTVTERRYLALLPLGLIDRLHAIHPVLPLVVIDLWIGALVYGLLRIGLGTGRTRQRRIDRPRALAGRLRRYL
;
A
#
# COMPACT_ATOMS: atom_id res chain seq x y z
N MET A 1 -12.63 -30.18 10.04
CA MET A 1 -12.28 -28.87 10.67
C MET A 1 -13.53 -28.32 11.32
N SER A 2 -13.51 -27.94 12.61
CA SER A 2 -14.69 -27.37 13.27
C SER A 2 -15.07 -26.02 12.65
N LEU A 3 -16.37 -25.71 12.61
CA LEU A 3 -16.93 -24.44 12.13
C LEU A 3 -16.27 -23.24 12.83
N SER A 4 -16.01 -23.36 14.13
CA SER A 4 -15.30 -22.37 14.95
C SER A 4 -13.86 -22.10 14.48
N ARG A 5 -13.16 -23.11 13.96
CA ARG A 5 -11.80 -22.95 13.41
C ARG A 5 -11.83 -22.27 12.05
N ARG A 6 -12.83 -22.56 11.22
CA ARG A 6 -13.04 -21.87 9.93
C ARG A 6 -13.36 -20.39 10.15
N LEU A 7 -14.23 -20.07 11.11
CA LEU A 7 -14.56 -18.68 11.46
C LEU A 7 -13.35 -17.91 11.99
N ARG A 8 -12.54 -18.49 12.87
CA ARG A 8 -11.33 -17.81 13.40
C ARG A 8 -10.29 -17.53 12.30
N ILE A 9 -10.11 -18.48 11.38
CA ILE A 9 -9.20 -18.30 10.24
C ILE A 9 -9.73 -17.22 9.28
N LEU A 10 -11.04 -17.24 8.99
CA LEU A 10 -11.70 -16.21 8.17
C LEU A 10 -11.59 -14.83 8.81
N ALA A 11 -11.91 -14.70 10.09
CA ALA A 11 -11.83 -13.44 10.81
C ALA A 11 -10.40 -12.88 10.81
N ALA A 12 -9.40 -13.73 11.03
CA ALA A 12 -8.02 -13.30 10.99
C ALA A 12 -7.49 -13.00 9.59
N ALA A 13 -7.94 -13.73 8.57
CA ALA A 13 -7.65 -13.40 7.17
C ALA A 13 -8.27 -12.04 6.81
N LEU A 14 -9.48 -11.76 7.29
CA LEU A 14 -10.16 -10.48 7.10
C LEU A 14 -9.42 -9.33 7.81
N VAL A 15 -8.97 -9.55 9.05
CA VAL A 15 -8.16 -8.56 9.81
C VAL A 15 -6.79 -8.35 9.15
N ALA A 16 -6.12 -9.42 8.70
CA ALA A 16 -4.86 -9.30 7.98
C ALA A 16 -5.01 -8.57 6.64
N LEU A 17 -6.09 -8.85 5.90
CA LEU A 17 -6.45 -8.15 4.68
C LEU A 17 -6.71 -6.66 4.96
N MET A 18 -7.44 -6.34 6.03
CA MET A 18 -7.72 -4.97 6.46
C MET A 18 -6.45 -4.21 6.87
N VAL A 19 -5.54 -4.85 7.61
CA VAL A 19 -4.25 -4.25 7.98
C VAL A 19 -3.35 -4.07 6.75
N ALA A 20 -3.33 -5.05 5.84
CA ALA A 20 -2.59 -4.94 4.59
C ALA A 20 -3.16 -3.84 3.69
N SER A 21 -4.48 -3.69 3.61
CA SER A 21 -5.12 -2.65 2.80
C SER A 21 -4.88 -1.25 3.35
N LEU A 22 -4.90 -1.09 4.68
CA LEU A 22 -4.51 0.16 5.33
C LEU A 22 -3.05 0.52 5.02
N PHE A 23 -2.15 -0.46 5.01
CA PHE A 23 -0.75 -0.27 4.63
C PHE A 23 -0.57 0.12 3.16
N VAL A 24 -1.25 -0.56 2.23
CA VAL A 24 -1.20 -0.24 0.80
C VAL A 24 -1.81 1.14 0.53
N GLY A 25 -2.93 1.47 1.19
CA GLY A 25 -3.55 2.79 1.08
C GLY A 25 -2.63 3.92 1.55
N GLN A 26 -1.89 3.68 2.63
CA GLN A 26 -0.93 4.65 3.15
C GLN A 26 0.31 4.81 2.25
N LEU A 27 0.73 3.76 1.54
CA LEU A 27 1.83 3.85 0.57
C LEU A 27 1.43 4.59 -0.72
N LEU A 28 0.16 4.46 -1.13
CA LEU A 28 -0.38 5.12 -2.33
C LEU A 28 -0.93 6.53 -2.06
N GLY A 29 -0.97 6.96 -0.79
CA GLY A 29 -1.58 8.24 -0.41
C GLY A 29 -3.06 8.31 -0.75
N GLN A 30 -3.76 7.16 -0.74
CA GLN A 30 -5.17 7.04 -1.08
C GLN A 30 -5.87 6.01 -0.17
N PRO A 31 -7.12 6.25 0.24
CA PRO A 31 -7.87 5.24 0.98
C PRO A 31 -8.11 4.03 0.09
N ILE A 32 -7.63 2.86 0.52
CA ILE A 32 -7.91 1.57 -0.11
C ILE A 32 -8.70 0.76 0.89
N LEU A 33 -9.91 0.36 0.49
CA LEU A 33 -10.89 -0.37 1.29
C LEU A 33 -11.49 0.43 2.44
N LEU A 34 -10.72 1.28 3.12
CA LEU A 34 -11.18 2.12 4.22
C LEU A 34 -10.63 3.55 4.09
N GLY A 35 -11.52 4.54 4.23
CA GLY A 35 -11.19 5.96 4.38
C GLY A 35 -11.81 6.52 5.66
N PHE A 36 -11.38 7.70 6.10
CA PHE A 36 -12.00 8.42 7.22
C PHE A 36 -12.06 9.92 6.92
N VAL A 37 -12.98 10.61 7.59
CA VAL A 37 -13.13 12.07 7.47
C VAL A 37 -12.39 12.76 8.62
N GLU A 38 -11.63 13.80 8.30
CA GLU A 38 -10.83 14.55 9.29
C GLU A 38 -11.60 15.73 9.89
N THR A 39 -12.59 16.25 9.15
CA THR A 39 -13.32 17.47 9.50
C THR A 39 -14.82 17.24 9.51
N GLY A 40 -15.58 18.20 10.03
CA GLY A 40 -17.04 18.12 10.13
C GLY A 40 -17.79 18.43 8.84
N SER A 41 -17.12 18.50 7.67
CA SER A 41 -17.78 18.88 6.42
C SER A 41 -18.85 17.88 5.97
N MET A 42 -18.76 16.63 6.42
CA MET A 42 -19.69 15.55 6.10
C MET A 42 -20.73 15.28 7.19
N SER A 43 -20.78 16.08 8.26
CA SER A 43 -21.83 15.96 9.29
C SER A 43 -23.21 16.32 8.70
N PRO A 44 -24.29 15.59 9.04
CA PRO A 44 -24.39 14.50 10.02
C PRO A 44 -24.14 13.09 9.48
N THR A 45 -23.75 12.95 8.20
CA THR A 45 -23.56 11.64 7.57
C THR A 45 -22.31 10.93 8.10
N LEU A 46 -21.21 11.66 8.26
CA LEU A 46 -19.95 11.19 8.84
C LEU A 46 -19.44 12.27 9.79
N GLU A 47 -19.25 11.93 11.05
CA GLU A 47 -18.66 12.82 12.04
C GLU A 47 -17.13 12.82 11.93
N PRO A 48 -16.43 13.88 12.38
CA PRO A 48 -14.96 13.90 12.38
C PRO A 48 -14.39 12.66 13.08
N GLY A 49 -13.50 11.94 12.40
CA GLY A 49 -12.92 10.69 12.89
C GLY A 49 -13.68 9.43 12.45
N ASP A 50 -14.87 9.55 11.86
CA ASP A 50 -15.59 8.40 11.32
C ASP A 50 -14.96 7.88 10.03
N GLY A 51 -14.99 6.56 9.91
CA GLY A 51 -14.57 5.81 8.75
C GLY A 51 -15.72 5.44 7.81
N PHE A 52 -15.36 5.08 6.59
CA PHE A 52 -16.26 4.49 5.60
C PHE A 52 -15.51 3.51 4.70
N VAL A 53 -16.27 2.63 4.05
CA VAL A 53 -15.71 1.70 3.06
C VAL A 53 -15.39 2.48 1.78
N ALA A 54 -14.13 2.45 1.34
CA ALA A 54 -13.68 3.15 0.14
C ALA A 54 -13.49 2.15 -1.01
N ILE A 55 -14.45 2.08 -1.93
CA ILE A 55 -14.35 1.25 -3.13
C ILE A 55 -13.58 2.04 -4.20
N PRO A 56 -12.44 1.55 -4.72
CA PRO A 56 -11.69 2.27 -5.74
C PRO A 56 -12.54 2.60 -6.97
N ALA A 57 -12.43 3.83 -7.48
CA ALA A 57 -13.26 4.30 -8.59
C ALA A 57 -13.15 3.45 -9.86
N ALA A 58 -12.03 2.75 -10.04
CA ALA A 58 -11.78 1.82 -11.16
C ALA A 58 -12.68 0.57 -11.14
N VAL A 59 -13.18 0.18 -9.97
CA VAL A 59 -14.06 -0.99 -9.78
C VAL A 59 -15.43 -0.60 -9.23
N ALA A 60 -15.62 0.67 -8.85
CA ALA A 60 -16.91 1.22 -8.51
C ALA A 60 -17.80 1.31 -9.77
N GLY A 61 -19.11 1.14 -9.57
CA GLY A 61 -20.12 1.32 -10.60
C GLY A 61 -20.21 2.76 -11.14
N PRO A 62 -21.23 3.07 -11.96
CA PRO A 62 -21.52 4.45 -12.33
C PRO A 62 -21.74 5.31 -11.08
N ILE A 63 -21.30 6.56 -11.14
CA ILE A 63 -21.45 7.52 -10.05
C ILE A 63 -22.72 8.31 -10.28
N GLU A 64 -23.59 8.33 -9.27
CA GLU A 64 -24.90 8.95 -9.32
C GLU A 64 -25.00 10.15 -8.38
N GLN A 65 -26.01 10.99 -8.62
CA GLN A 65 -26.34 12.07 -7.70
C GLN A 65 -26.66 11.50 -6.31
N GLY A 66 -26.08 12.11 -5.28
CA GLY A 66 -26.19 11.67 -3.90
C GLY A 66 -25.13 10.67 -3.45
N ASP A 67 -24.24 10.21 -4.34
CA ASP A 67 -23.09 9.39 -3.95
C ASP A 67 -22.04 10.19 -3.17
N VAL A 68 -21.41 9.54 -2.19
CA VAL A 68 -20.28 10.12 -1.45
C VAL A 68 -18.99 9.62 -2.09
N VAL A 69 -18.17 10.55 -2.54
CA VAL A 69 -16.97 10.26 -3.32
C VAL A 69 -15.76 10.90 -2.68
N THR A 70 -14.62 10.21 -2.72
CA THR A 70 -13.31 10.77 -2.40
C THR A 70 -12.62 11.16 -3.69
N PHE A 71 -12.21 12.41 -3.81
CA PHE A 71 -11.54 12.95 -5.00
C PHE A 71 -10.29 13.77 -4.63
N ARG A 72 -9.37 13.93 -5.57
CA ARG A 72 -8.23 14.83 -5.41
C ARG A 72 -8.68 16.26 -5.66
N ALA A 73 -8.89 17.03 -4.61
CA ALA A 73 -9.26 18.44 -4.69
C ALA A 73 -8.07 19.31 -5.12
N THR A 74 -8.35 20.48 -5.71
CA THR A 74 -7.33 21.45 -6.12
C THR A 74 -7.26 22.61 -5.13
N THR A 75 -8.42 23.08 -4.68
CA THR A 75 -8.59 24.29 -3.87
C THR A 75 -9.24 23.95 -2.53
N VAL A 76 -10.34 23.18 -2.54
CA VAL A 76 -11.04 22.80 -1.30
C VAL A 76 -10.23 21.79 -0.50
N GLY A 77 -10.34 21.85 0.83
CA GLY A 77 -9.62 20.94 1.73
C GLY A 77 -8.08 21.07 1.65
N GLY A 78 -7.56 22.18 1.14
CA GLY A 78 -6.11 22.43 1.05
C GLY A 78 -5.39 21.68 -0.09
N GLY A 79 -6.12 21.25 -1.13
CA GLY A 79 -5.52 20.60 -2.30
C GLY A 79 -5.22 19.10 -2.12
N GLY A 80 -5.87 18.47 -1.14
CA GLY A 80 -5.71 17.06 -0.80
C GLY A 80 -6.87 16.17 -1.24
N LEU A 81 -6.91 14.96 -0.69
CA LEU A 81 -8.09 14.10 -0.84
C LEU A 81 -9.25 14.66 -0.03
N THR A 82 -10.36 14.91 -0.72
CA THR A 82 -11.59 15.43 -0.13
C THR A 82 -12.71 14.43 -0.35
N THR A 83 -13.51 14.17 0.69
CA THR A 83 -14.67 13.27 0.61
C THR A 83 -15.93 14.10 0.75
N HIS A 84 -16.70 14.24 -0.32
CA HIS A 84 -17.95 15.03 -0.35
C HIS A 84 -19.03 14.32 -1.16
N ARG A 85 -20.27 14.80 -1.06
CA ARG A 85 -21.40 14.26 -1.80
C ARG A 85 -21.53 14.90 -3.18
N VAL A 86 -21.79 14.09 -4.19
CA VAL A 86 -22.18 14.56 -5.52
C VAL A 86 -23.59 15.12 -5.43
N VAL A 87 -23.76 16.40 -5.72
CA VAL A 87 -25.07 17.08 -5.69
C VAL A 87 -25.62 17.38 -7.08
N ASP A 88 -24.78 17.35 -8.11
CA ASP A 88 -25.21 17.52 -9.51
C ASP A 88 -24.19 16.90 -10.47
N ILE A 89 -24.66 16.52 -11.67
CA ILE A 89 -23.84 15.93 -12.73
C ILE A 89 -24.19 16.60 -14.06
N GLN A 90 -23.23 17.29 -14.68
CA GLN A 90 -23.40 17.94 -15.97
C GLN A 90 -22.25 17.58 -16.90
N ASN A 91 -22.55 17.08 -18.11
CA ASN A 91 -21.56 16.76 -19.13
C ASN A 91 -20.38 15.88 -18.63
N GLY A 92 -20.66 14.95 -17.71
CA GLY A 92 -19.64 14.07 -17.10
C GLY A 92 -18.75 14.74 -16.05
N GLN A 93 -19.06 15.97 -15.66
CA GLN A 93 -18.48 16.68 -14.53
C GLN A 93 -19.40 16.61 -13.31
N TYR A 94 -18.81 16.51 -12.13
CA TYR A 94 -19.50 16.32 -10.86
C TYR A 94 -19.36 17.58 -10.01
N THR A 95 -20.49 18.11 -9.58
CA THR A 95 -20.56 19.18 -8.58
C THR A 95 -20.63 18.51 -7.21
N THR A 96 -19.72 18.87 -6.31
CA THR A 96 -19.57 18.23 -5.00
C THR A 96 -19.87 19.21 -3.87
N LYS A 97 -20.34 18.69 -2.75
CA LYS A 97 -20.68 19.48 -1.56
C LYS A 97 -20.49 18.65 -0.30
N GLY A 98 -19.83 19.21 0.70
CA GLY A 98 -19.89 18.67 2.06
C GLY A 98 -21.32 18.78 2.61
N ASP A 99 -21.82 17.74 3.26
CA ASP A 99 -23.19 17.71 3.78
C ASP A 99 -23.48 18.88 4.75
N ALA A 100 -22.48 19.25 5.56
CA ALA A 100 -22.56 20.39 6.49
C ALA A 100 -22.24 21.75 5.84
N ASN A 101 -21.69 21.76 4.63
CA ASN A 101 -21.26 23.01 4.00
C ASN A 101 -22.48 23.80 3.48
N PRO A 102 -22.47 25.14 3.54
CA PRO A 102 -23.57 25.96 3.03
C PRO A 102 -23.60 26.06 1.49
N PHE A 103 -22.42 25.96 0.85
CA PHE A 103 -22.25 26.11 -0.59
C PHE A 103 -21.56 24.89 -1.19
N VAL A 104 -21.73 24.71 -2.50
CA VAL A 104 -20.99 23.71 -3.29
C VAL A 104 -19.50 24.06 -3.36
N ASP A 105 -18.66 23.04 -3.51
CA ASP A 105 -17.22 23.21 -3.57
C ASP A 105 -16.82 24.13 -4.74
N GLN A 106 -17.57 24.07 -5.85
CA GLN A 106 -17.35 24.89 -7.04
C GLN A 106 -17.57 26.39 -6.79
N ALA A 107 -18.48 26.75 -5.88
CA ALA A 107 -18.66 28.14 -5.47
C ALA A 107 -17.48 28.66 -4.62
N SER A 108 -16.70 27.75 -4.05
CA SER A 108 -15.49 28.04 -3.26
C SER A 108 -14.20 28.00 -4.10
N GLY A 109 -14.32 27.98 -5.44
CA GLY A 109 -13.17 27.98 -6.36
C GLY A 109 -12.59 26.60 -6.68
N GLU A 110 -13.29 25.52 -6.34
CA GLU A 110 -12.93 24.18 -6.82
C GLU A 110 -13.37 24.00 -8.28
N PRO A 111 -12.50 23.59 -9.21
CA PRO A 111 -12.96 23.26 -10.56
C PRO A 111 -13.92 22.07 -10.52
N PRO A 112 -14.89 21.96 -11.46
CA PRO A 112 -15.78 20.82 -11.54
C PRO A 112 -15.01 19.49 -11.49
N VAL A 113 -15.46 18.57 -10.64
CA VAL A 113 -14.74 17.32 -10.41
C VAL A 113 -14.93 16.42 -11.63
N THR A 114 -13.86 15.82 -12.13
CA THR A 114 -13.93 14.88 -13.27
C THR A 114 -13.82 13.45 -12.76
N ARG A 115 -14.33 12.47 -13.53
CA ARG A 115 -14.24 11.04 -13.18
C ARG A 115 -12.80 10.63 -12.82
N ALA A 116 -11.80 11.15 -13.52
CA ALA A 116 -10.39 10.84 -13.31
C ALA A 116 -9.84 11.33 -11.96
N ARG A 117 -10.46 12.34 -11.36
CA ARG A 117 -10.05 12.89 -10.05
C ARG A 117 -10.71 12.15 -8.89
N ILE A 118 -11.78 11.39 -9.15
CA ILE A 118 -12.45 10.55 -8.16
C ILE A 118 -11.63 9.27 -7.98
N VAL A 119 -11.19 9.03 -6.76
CA VAL A 119 -10.30 7.92 -6.41
C VAL A 119 -11.04 6.80 -5.71
N ALA A 120 -12.12 7.11 -4.99
CA ALA A 120 -12.96 6.13 -4.32
C ALA A 120 -14.42 6.60 -4.23
N VAL A 121 -15.31 5.61 -4.10
CA VAL A 121 -16.75 5.81 -3.88
C VAL A 121 -17.14 5.06 -2.60
N ALA A 122 -17.90 5.72 -1.74
CA ALA A 122 -18.44 5.11 -0.53
C ALA A 122 -19.77 4.41 -0.87
N PRO A 123 -19.88 3.08 -0.69
CA PRO A 123 -21.10 2.35 -1.01
C PRO A 123 -22.22 2.73 -0.04
N LYS A 124 -23.43 2.87 -0.59
CA LYS A 124 -24.67 3.08 0.18
C LYS A 124 -25.35 1.73 0.45
N VAL A 125 -25.79 1.50 1.68
CA VAL A 125 -26.62 0.36 2.06
C VAL A 125 -27.90 0.92 2.70
N GLY A 126 -29.05 0.68 2.07
CA GLY A 126 -30.32 1.24 2.55
C GLY A 126 -30.43 2.76 2.42
N GLY A 127 -29.70 3.37 1.46
CA GLY A 127 -29.73 4.82 1.20
C GLY A 127 -28.67 5.65 1.96
N SER A 128 -28.02 5.06 2.97
CA SER A 128 -27.00 5.73 3.78
C SER A 128 -25.63 5.09 3.61
N VAL A 129 -24.56 5.88 3.83
CA VAL A 129 -23.18 5.39 3.84
C VAL A 129 -22.98 4.51 5.08
N VAL A 130 -22.24 3.41 4.93
CA VAL A 130 -21.85 2.56 6.07
C VAL A 130 -20.77 3.28 6.87
N VAL A 131 -21.15 3.77 8.06
CA VAL A 131 -20.26 4.47 8.99
C VAL A 131 -19.51 3.46 9.86
N ILE A 132 -18.20 3.67 10.02
CA ILE A 132 -17.34 2.94 10.93
C ILE A 132 -16.87 3.94 12.00
N PRO A 133 -17.51 3.96 13.18
CA PRO A 133 -17.21 4.97 14.19
C PRO A 133 -15.74 4.97 14.61
N GLU A 134 -15.17 6.16 14.82
CA GLU A 134 -13.84 6.36 15.41
C GLU A 134 -12.67 5.71 14.63
N LEU A 135 -12.86 5.33 13.36
CA LEU A 135 -11.82 4.69 12.57
C LEU A 135 -10.58 5.58 12.42
N GLY A 136 -10.78 6.89 12.23
CA GLY A 136 -9.72 7.88 12.16
C GLY A 136 -8.93 7.99 13.46
N THR A 137 -9.61 7.93 14.60
CA THR A 137 -8.99 7.93 15.94
C THR A 137 -8.14 6.68 16.15
N VAL A 138 -8.65 5.51 15.75
CA VAL A 138 -7.90 4.23 15.79
C VAL A 138 -6.69 4.29 14.83
N ALA A 139 -6.88 4.83 13.64
CA ALA A 139 -5.80 4.98 12.66
C ALA A 139 -4.69 5.90 13.19
N ALA A 140 -5.03 7.10 13.70
CA ALA A 140 -4.09 8.04 14.28
C ALA A 140 -3.36 7.45 15.50
N GLY A 141 -4.09 6.80 16.40
CA GLY A 141 -3.51 6.12 17.55
C GLY A 141 -2.53 5.01 17.15
N SER A 142 -2.88 4.20 16.15
CA SER A 142 -2.00 3.14 15.64
C SER A 142 -0.71 3.68 15.03
N GLN A 143 -0.77 4.81 14.31
CA GLN A 143 0.41 5.46 13.74
C GLN A 143 1.35 5.98 14.83
N GLN A 144 0.81 6.59 15.88
CA GLN A 144 1.60 7.07 17.01
C GLN A 144 2.26 5.92 17.79
N MET A 145 1.56 4.80 17.95
CA MET A 145 2.13 3.59 18.56
C MET A 145 3.25 3.01 17.68
N LEU A 146 3.03 2.91 16.37
CA LEU A 146 4.05 2.43 15.41
C LEU A 146 5.28 3.34 15.40
N ASP A 147 5.12 4.65 15.48
CA ASP A 147 6.25 5.58 15.61
C ASP A 147 7.03 5.38 16.88
N THR A 148 6.32 5.24 17.98
CA THR A 148 6.92 5.02 19.30
C THR A 148 7.73 3.72 19.29
N ALA A 149 7.20 2.66 18.66
CA ALA A 149 7.89 1.39 18.48
C ALA A 149 9.02 1.43 17.44
N ALA A 150 8.92 2.27 16.40
CA ALA A 150 9.92 2.40 15.35
C ALA A 150 11.16 3.18 15.81
N ARG A 151 11.02 4.14 16.72
CA ARG A 151 12.13 4.96 17.25
C ARG A 151 13.30 4.14 17.82
N PRO A 152 13.11 3.16 18.73
CA PRO A 152 14.22 2.34 19.22
C PRO A 152 14.85 1.48 18.12
N VAL A 153 14.05 0.95 17.19
CA VAL A 153 14.54 0.18 16.04
C VAL A 153 15.38 1.05 15.10
N SER A 154 14.92 2.27 14.82
CA SER A 154 15.65 3.28 14.04
C SER A 154 16.99 3.62 14.69
N ARG A 155 17.02 3.88 16.01
CA ARG A 155 18.27 4.14 16.75
C ARG A 155 19.24 2.95 16.71
N ALA A 156 18.72 1.73 16.85
CA ALA A 156 19.53 0.51 16.86
C ALA A 156 20.09 0.15 15.48
N THR A 157 19.37 0.48 14.40
CA THR A 157 19.72 0.08 13.02
C THR A 157 20.30 1.21 12.17
N GLY A 158 20.20 2.46 12.62
CA GLY A 158 20.56 3.65 11.84
C GLY A 158 19.63 3.95 10.67
N LEU A 159 18.48 3.26 10.57
CA LEU A 159 17.52 3.47 9.48
C LEU A 159 16.64 4.71 9.72
N PRO A 160 16.19 5.39 8.65
CA PRO A 160 15.15 6.41 8.75
C PRO A 160 13.91 5.88 9.48
N VAL A 161 13.24 6.71 10.27
CA VAL A 161 12.07 6.31 11.08
C VAL A 161 10.97 5.68 10.22
N ALA A 162 10.76 6.19 8.99
CA ALA A 162 9.83 5.61 8.04
C ALA A 162 10.16 4.15 7.67
N ALA A 163 11.45 3.83 7.46
CA ALA A 163 11.90 2.47 7.16
C ALA A 163 11.80 1.56 8.39
N ALA A 164 12.15 2.06 9.58
CA ALA A 164 11.98 1.33 10.84
C ALA A 164 10.50 1.04 11.16
N ARG A 165 9.59 1.97 10.82
CA ARG A 165 8.14 1.79 10.94
C ARG A 165 7.66 0.65 10.04
N GLY A 166 8.18 0.54 8.82
CA GLY A 166 7.93 -0.61 7.94
C GLY A 166 8.31 -1.94 8.57
N LEU A 167 9.49 -2.02 9.18
CA LEU A 167 9.96 -3.24 9.87
C LEU A 167 9.09 -3.62 11.08
N VAL A 168 8.72 -2.63 11.91
CA VAL A 168 7.82 -2.84 13.05
C VAL A 168 6.47 -3.37 12.58
N THR A 169 5.93 -2.80 11.51
CA THR A 169 4.63 -3.20 10.94
C THR A 169 4.68 -4.64 10.45
N VAL A 170 5.73 -5.03 9.71
CA VAL A 170 5.95 -6.42 9.28
C VAL A 170 6.05 -7.36 10.49
N GLY A 171 6.81 -6.97 11.52
CA GLY A 171 6.92 -7.74 12.76
C GLY A 171 5.58 -7.94 13.47
N LEU A 172 4.72 -6.91 13.48
CA LEU A 172 3.38 -6.94 14.07
C LEU A 172 2.43 -7.84 13.28
N VAL A 173 2.46 -7.77 11.95
CA VAL A 173 1.67 -8.66 11.07
C VAL A 173 2.10 -10.11 11.24
N VAL A 174 3.41 -10.38 11.28
CA VAL A 174 3.95 -11.71 11.54
C VAL A 174 3.54 -12.18 12.95
N GLY A 175 3.69 -11.33 13.97
CA GLY A 175 3.28 -11.64 15.34
C GLY A 175 1.79 -11.94 15.49
N LEU A 176 0.93 -11.16 14.83
CA LEU A 176 -0.52 -11.37 14.82
C LEU A 176 -0.89 -12.65 14.07
N ALA A 177 -0.28 -12.91 12.91
CA ALA A 177 -0.48 -14.15 12.18
C ALA A 177 -0.05 -15.35 13.02
N LEU A 178 1.01 -15.23 13.82
CA LEU A 178 1.41 -16.26 14.79
C LEU A 178 0.43 -16.40 15.95
N ALA A 179 -0.08 -15.31 16.51
CA ALA A 179 -1.05 -15.35 17.59
C ALA A 179 -2.38 -16.00 17.14
N VAL A 180 -2.87 -15.66 15.95
CA VAL A 180 -4.07 -16.25 15.34
C VAL A 180 -3.89 -17.73 15.05
N THR A 181 -2.72 -18.10 14.53
CA THR A 181 -2.42 -19.49 14.19
C THR A 181 -1.95 -20.30 15.40
N SER A 182 -1.69 -19.64 16.53
CA SER A 182 -1.48 -20.27 17.81
C SER A 182 -2.82 -20.80 18.34
N GLU A 183 -2.82 -22.06 18.78
CA GLU A 183 -4.02 -22.70 19.29
C GLU A 183 -4.31 -22.20 20.72
N GLY A 184 -5.24 -21.24 20.85
CA GLY A 184 -5.74 -20.72 22.12
C GLY A 184 -7.06 -21.37 22.58
N THR A 185 -6.93 -22.28 23.56
CA THR A 185 -7.80 -22.65 24.71
C THR A 185 -9.32 -22.48 24.61
N GLY A 186 -10.04 -23.61 24.70
CA GLY A 186 -11.38 -23.68 25.29
C GLY A 186 -11.31 -23.87 26.83
N PRO A 187 -12.44 -23.77 27.56
CA PRO A 187 -12.48 -23.83 29.03
C PRO A 187 -11.94 -25.15 29.60
N PRO A 188 -11.51 -25.19 30.88
CA PRO A 188 -10.61 -26.21 31.40
C PRO A 188 -11.35 -27.53 31.66
N ALA A 189 -11.20 -28.50 30.77
CA ALA A 189 -11.40 -29.90 31.13
C ALA A 189 -10.05 -30.49 31.54
N ARG A 190 -9.98 -31.00 32.77
CA ARG A 190 -8.83 -31.74 33.30
C ARG A 190 -8.57 -32.95 32.42
N GLU A 191 -7.52 -32.89 31.61
CA GLU A 191 -6.84 -34.08 31.13
C GLU A 191 -5.38 -33.74 30.85
N THR A 192 -4.52 -34.46 31.56
CA THR A 192 -3.07 -34.40 31.50
C THR A 192 -2.57 -34.88 30.14
N ASP A 193 -1.59 -34.15 29.61
CA ASP A 193 -0.80 -34.43 28.41
C ASP A 193 -1.43 -33.99 27.07
N ARG A 194 -1.09 -32.77 26.64
CA ARG A 194 -1.20 -32.34 25.24
C ARG A 194 -0.21 -31.21 24.93
N ASP A 195 0.71 -31.50 24.00
CA ASP A 195 1.78 -30.62 23.52
C ASP A 195 1.24 -29.30 22.92
N VAL A 196 1.62 -28.18 23.54
CA VAL A 196 1.30 -26.81 23.10
C VAL A 196 2.43 -26.29 22.21
N GLY A 197 2.15 -25.95 20.95
CA GLY A 197 3.13 -25.29 20.09
C GLY A 197 2.67 -24.99 18.66
N VAL A 198 3.02 -23.80 18.16
CA VAL A 198 2.85 -23.39 16.75
C VAL A 198 3.68 -24.34 15.88
N SER A 199 3.07 -24.89 14.81
CA SER A 199 3.83 -25.73 13.87
C SER A 199 4.88 -24.86 13.18
N ARG A 200 6.17 -25.18 13.38
CA ARG A 200 7.29 -24.41 12.80
C ARG A 200 7.16 -24.26 11.28
N HIS A 201 6.56 -25.25 10.61
CA HIS A 201 6.24 -25.20 9.17
C HIS A 201 5.33 -24.03 8.76
N ARG A 202 4.23 -23.79 9.49
CA ARG A 202 3.31 -22.67 9.19
C ARG A 202 3.95 -21.32 9.47
N LEU A 203 4.75 -21.23 10.54
CA LEU A 203 5.57 -20.05 10.83
C LEU A 203 6.52 -19.75 9.66
N THR A 204 7.25 -20.76 9.16
CA THR A 204 8.15 -20.61 8.00
C THR A 204 7.39 -20.14 6.75
N GLN A 205 6.21 -20.71 6.46
CA GLN A 205 5.41 -20.34 5.29
C GLN A 205 4.88 -18.90 5.36
N VAL A 206 4.33 -18.50 6.51
CA VAL A 206 3.75 -17.15 6.68
C VAL A 206 4.85 -16.09 6.62
N THR A 207 5.99 -16.31 7.27
CA THR A 207 7.11 -15.38 7.23
C THR A 207 7.68 -15.27 5.81
N ALA A 208 7.85 -16.39 5.10
CA ALA A 208 8.30 -16.37 3.71
C ALA A 208 7.31 -15.61 2.80
N ALA A 209 6.00 -15.83 2.96
CA ALA A 209 4.98 -15.11 2.19
C ALA A 209 4.97 -13.61 2.48
N ALA A 210 5.10 -13.21 3.75
CA ALA A 210 5.19 -11.80 4.13
C ALA A 210 6.41 -11.11 3.52
N VAL A 211 7.56 -11.78 3.49
CA VAL A 211 8.77 -11.26 2.84
C VAL A 211 8.56 -11.12 1.33
N VAL A 212 7.98 -12.13 0.68
CA VAL A 212 7.67 -12.05 -0.76
C VAL A 212 6.78 -10.85 -1.06
N VAL A 213 5.67 -10.66 -0.33
CA VAL A 213 4.77 -9.51 -0.52
C VAL A 213 5.51 -8.18 -0.37
N ALA A 214 6.37 -8.04 0.65
CA ALA A 214 7.15 -6.83 0.86
C ALA A 214 8.15 -6.57 -0.29
N VAL A 215 8.73 -7.63 -0.85
CA VAL A 215 9.68 -7.54 -1.97
C VAL A 215 8.96 -7.22 -3.28
N THR A 216 7.83 -7.88 -3.57
CA THR A 216 6.97 -7.54 -4.71
C THR A 216 6.57 -6.07 -4.68
N ALA A 217 6.14 -5.59 -3.50
CA ALA A 217 5.78 -4.20 -3.27
C ALA A 217 6.94 -3.24 -3.58
N ALA A 218 8.16 -3.56 -3.14
CA ALA A 218 9.35 -2.74 -3.39
C ALA A 218 9.77 -2.66 -4.87
N MET A 219 9.35 -3.62 -5.70
CA MET A 219 9.58 -3.62 -7.14
C MET A 219 8.49 -2.88 -7.91
N VAL A 220 7.23 -3.11 -7.56
CA VAL A 220 6.07 -2.58 -8.31
C VAL A 220 5.78 -1.13 -7.98
N LEU A 221 5.84 -0.73 -6.71
CA LEU A 221 5.28 0.55 -6.24
C LEU A 221 6.09 1.79 -6.67
N PRO A 222 7.43 1.76 -6.72
CA PRO A 222 8.20 2.89 -7.25
C PRO A 222 8.12 2.99 -8.79
N GLY A 223 7.69 1.92 -9.47
CA GLY A 223 7.50 1.90 -10.93
C GLY A 223 6.08 2.34 -11.32
N GLY A 224 5.89 2.70 -12.58
CA GLY A 224 4.59 3.14 -13.09
C GLY A 224 4.68 3.96 -14.36
N ALA A 225 3.52 4.32 -14.91
CA ALA A 225 3.41 5.21 -16.06
C ALA A 225 3.30 6.66 -15.57
N VAL A 226 4.29 7.49 -15.92
CA VAL A 226 4.27 8.93 -15.69
C VAL A 226 3.75 9.60 -16.97
N ALA A 227 2.67 10.37 -16.85
CA ALA A 227 2.11 11.13 -17.96
C ALA A 227 2.81 12.49 -18.10
N PHE A 228 3.20 12.81 -19.32
CA PHE A 228 3.68 14.13 -19.75
C PHE A 228 2.57 14.76 -20.59
N GLU A 229 2.13 15.94 -20.19
CA GLU A 229 1.30 16.80 -21.04
C GLU A 229 2.24 17.63 -21.91
N ILE A 230 1.98 17.61 -23.21
CA ILE A 230 2.71 18.35 -24.24
C ILE A 230 1.70 19.26 -24.93
N VAL A 231 2.06 20.53 -25.08
CA VAL A 231 1.27 21.48 -25.86
C VAL A 231 1.99 21.69 -27.19
N SER A 232 1.38 21.25 -28.30
CA SER A 232 1.87 21.55 -29.64
C SER A 232 1.36 22.93 -30.07
N ALA A 233 2.28 23.84 -30.37
CA ALA A 233 2.01 25.23 -30.73
C ALA A 233 2.68 25.62 -32.06
N GLU A 234 2.16 26.64 -32.74
CA GLU A 234 2.72 27.13 -34.02
C GLU A 234 4.06 27.88 -33.85
N GLN A 235 4.36 28.32 -32.63
CA GLN A 235 5.62 28.98 -32.28
C GLN A 235 6.06 28.52 -30.90
N ASP A 236 7.37 28.39 -30.70
CA ASP A 236 7.95 28.17 -29.38
C ASP A 236 7.58 29.33 -28.44
N ALA A 237 6.87 29.00 -27.36
CA ALA A 237 6.33 29.98 -26.42
C ALA A 237 6.81 29.66 -25.00
N PRO A 238 7.06 30.67 -24.14
CA PRO A 238 7.55 30.44 -22.78
C PRO A 238 6.48 29.77 -21.91
N GLY A 239 6.54 28.44 -21.84
CA GLY A 239 5.72 27.59 -20.98
C GLY A 239 6.36 26.21 -20.82
N PRO A 240 6.21 25.53 -19.68
CA PRO A 240 6.78 24.20 -19.49
C PRO A 240 6.16 23.21 -20.49
N ARG A 241 6.99 22.57 -21.32
CA ARG A 241 6.59 21.54 -22.31
C ARG A 241 5.63 22.04 -23.40
N VAL A 242 5.79 23.31 -23.78
CA VAL A 242 5.25 23.85 -25.02
C VAL A 242 6.31 23.62 -26.09
N ILE A 243 5.97 22.83 -27.11
CA ILE A 243 6.90 22.42 -28.16
C ILE A 243 6.31 22.90 -29.48
N GLU A 244 7.15 23.45 -30.35
CA GLU A 244 6.74 23.82 -31.70
C GLU A 244 6.25 22.58 -32.46
N GLN A 245 5.20 22.75 -33.26
CA GLN A 245 4.57 21.67 -34.00
C GLN A 245 5.59 20.90 -34.88
N GLY A 246 5.64 19.58 -34.70
CA GLY A 246 6.58 18.72 -35.41
C GLY A 246 8.01 18.68 -34.83
N GLU A 247 8.31 19.46 -33.80
CA GLU A 247 9.61 19.43 -33.13
C GLU A 247 9.66 18.44 -31.94
N THR A 248 10.86 18.30 -31.36
CA THR A 248 11.12 17.44 -30.20
C THR A 248 11.85 18.20 -29.10
N GLU A 249 11.40 18.04 -27.86
CA GLU A 249 12.05 18.57 -26.66
C GLU A 249 12.70 17.45 -25.86
N THR A 250 13.82 17.75 -25.20
CA THR A 250 14.49 16.83 -24.28
C THR A 250 14.21 17.21 -22.83
N ALA A 251 13.77 16.24 -22.04
CA ALA A 251 13.52 16.40 -20.61
C ALA A 251 14.36 15.39 -19.81
N ASN A 252 14.85 15.81 -18.64
CA ASN A 252 15.54 14.91 -17.73
C ASN A 252 14.53 14.09 -16.91
N TYR A 253 14.74 12.77 -16.88
CA TYR A 253 13.99 11.83 -16.06
C TYR A 253 14.92 11.20 -15.02
N THR A 254 14.59 11.39 -13.75
CA THR A 254 15.42 10.91 -12.63
C THR A 254 14.85 9.62 -12.06
N VAL A 255 15.61 8.53 -12.18
CA VAL A 255 15.31 7.25 -11.54
C VAL A 255 15.98 7.22 -10.17
N SER A 256 15.18 7.09 -9.11
CA SER A 256 15.69 7.08 -7.73
C SER A 256 15.57 5.72 -7.06
N ASN A 257 16.58 5.36 -6.26
CA ASN A 257 16.56 4.16 -5.45
C ASN A 257 16.84 4.49 -3.97
N GLY A 258 15.79 4.59 -3.17
CA GLY A 258 15.92 4.70 -1.70
C GLY A 258 16.26 3.38 -0.98
N GLY A 259 16.26 2.26 -1.71
CA GLY A 259 16.53 0.93 -1.16
C GLY A 259 18.02 0.64 -0.95
N ILE A 260 18.30 -0.37 -0.13
CA ILE A 260 19.67 -0.88 0.10
C ILE A 260 20.13 -1.88 -0.96
N VAL A 261 19.21 -2.43 -1.75
CA VAL A 261 19.51 -3.35 -2.86
C VAL A 261 19.53 -2.53 -4.16
N PRO A 262 20.53 -2.67 -5.03
CA PRO A 262 20.53 -2.05 -6.34
C PRO A 262 19.31 -2.49 -7.16
N VAL A 263 18.85 -1.62 -8.04
CA VAL A 263 17.68 -1.88 -8.89
C VAL A 263 18.01 -1.66 -10.35
N VAL A 264 17.30 -2.40 -11.20
CA VAL A 264 17.31 -2.21 -12.65
C VAL A 264 15.92 -1.74 -13.07
N SER A 265 15.86 -0.59 -13.73
CA SER A 265 14.64 0.00 -14.27
C SER A 265 14.66 -0.09 -15.78
N TYR A 266 13.59 -0.61 -16.36
CA TYR A 266 13.32 -0.62 -17.80
C TYR A 266 12.31 0.49 -18.10
N LEU A 267 12.69 1.38 -19.01
CA LEU A 267 11.93 2.55 -19.39
C LEU A 267 11.41 2.36 -20.81
N SER A 268 10.10 2.52 -20.99
CA SER A 268 9.46 2.48 -22.31
C SER A 268 8.55 3.69 -22.47
N GLY A 269 8.79 4.49 -23.51
CA GLY A 269 7.88 5.57 -23.88
C GLY A 269 6.75 5.08 -24.79
N SER A 270 5.61 5.76 -24.76
CA SER A 270 4.52 5.58 -25.73
C SER A 270 4.82 6.32 -27.04
N ASP A 271 3.90 6.27 -28.01
CA ASP A 271 4.02 6.78 -29.39
C ASP A 271 4.74 8.13 -29.60
N ARG A 272 4.72 9.02 -28.60
CA ARG A 272 5.29 10.38 -28.65
C ARG A 272 6.39 10.65 -27.62
N ALA A 273 6.86 9.62 -26.92
CA ALA A 273 7.98 9.69 -25.99
C ALA A 273 8.99 8.59 -26.32
N SER A 274 10.26 8.95 -26.48
CA SER A 274 11.35 7.98 -26.57
C SER A 274 12.35 8.22 -25.45
N VAL A 275 12.98 7.17 -24.96
CA VAL A 275 13.93 7.24 -23.85
C VAL A 275 15.33 6.97 -24.40
N ALA A 276 16.34 7.73 -23.96
CA ALA A 276 17.71 7.54 -24.42
C ALA A 276 18.30 6.20 -23.93
N ASP A 277 18.06 5.86 -22.65
CA ASP A 277 18.46 4.59 -22.06
C ASP A 277 17.22 3.79 -21.66
N GLU A 278 16.90 2.75 -22.42
CA GLU A 278 15.79 1.84 -22.07
C GLU A 278 16.05 1.01 -20.82
N ARG A 279 17.33 0.90 -20.39
CA ARG A 279 17.74 0.18 -19.18
C ARG A 279 18.67 1.03 -18.33
N VAL A 280 18.24 1.35 -17.12
CA VAL A 280 19.01 2.13 -16.15
C VAL A 280 19.25 1.28 -14.90
N VAL A 281 20.51 1.16 -14.48
CA VAL A 281 20.87 0.50 -13.21
C VAL A 281 21.16 1.57 -12.18
N THR A 282 20.44 1.51 -11.06
CA THR A 282 20.57 2.47 -9.97
C THR A 282 21.07 1.77 -8.72
N GLY A 283 22.21 2.24 -8.21
CA GLY A 283 22.84 1.73 -7.00
C GLY A 283 21.98 1.89 -5.74
N SER A 284 22.46 1.35 -4.63
CA SER A 284 21.79 1.50 -3.33
C SER A 284 21.79 2.96 -2.88
N ARG A 285 20.65 3.48 -2.43
CA ARG A 285 20.51 4.86 -1.93
C ARG A 285 21.02 5.94 -2.88
N SER A 286 20.93 5.71 -4.19
CA SER A 286 21.41 6.62 -5.23
C SER A 286 20.31 7.01 -6.21
N GLN A 287 20.62 7.95 -7.10
CA GLN A 287 19.76 8.36 -8.20
C GLN A 287 20.57 8.31 -9.49
N SER A 288 19.90 8.01 -10.59
CA SER A 288 20.46 8.05 -11.94
C SER A 288 19.56 8.91 -12.81
N GLN A 289 20.14 9.69 -13.72
CA GLN A 289 19.40 10.54 -14.64
C GLN A 289 19.49 9.94 -16.04
N THR A 290 18.38 9.95 -16.76
CA THR A 290 18.33 9.66 -18.20
C THR A 290 17.50 10.72 -18.90
N THR A 291 17.62 10.80 -20.22
CA THR A 291 16.93 11.82 -21.01
C THR A 291 15.76 11.19 -21.75
N VAL A 292 14.61 11.86 -21.70
CA VAL A 292 13.41 11.51 -22.46
C VAL A 292 13.23 12.54 -23.56
N ARG A 293 13.01 12.08 -24.80
CA ARG A 293 12.66 12.92 -25.94
C ARG A 293 11.15 12.88 -26.14
N LEU A 294 10.53 14.04 -26.12
CA LEU A 294 9.10 14.24 -26.29
C LEU A 294 8.86 14.84 -27.67
N SER A 295 7.98 14.26 -28.48
CA SER A 295 7.69 14.72 -29.85
C SER A 295 6.29 15.32 -29.95
N ALA A 296 6.21 16.55 -30.50
CA ALA A 296 4.97 17.25 -30.71
C ALA A 296 4.35 16.94 -32.08
N PRO A 297 3.04 16.67 -32.16
CA PRO A 297 2.34 16.49 -33.44
C PRO A 297 2.34 17.76 -34.29
N ALA A 298 2.19 17.58 -35.60
CA ALA A 298 2.04 18.68 -36.56
C ALA A 298 0.70 19.44 -36.42
N GLU A 299 -0.29 18.82 -35.77
CA GLU A 299 -1.56 19.47 -35.45
C GLU A 299 -1.47 20.12 -34.07
N THR A 300 -1.81 21.40 -33.99
CA THR A 300 -1.83 22.15 -32.73
C THR A 300 -2.86 21.59 -31.76
N GLY A 301 -2.49 21.52 -30.49
CA GLY A 301 -3.37 20.94 -29.48
C GLY A 301 -2.64 20.38 -28.26
N LEU A 302 -3.44 19.93 -27.29
CA LEU A 302 -2.94 19.32 -26.06
C LEU A 302 -2.88 17.81 -26.22
N TYR A 303 -1.67 17.26 -26.06
CA TYR A 303 -1.40 15.84 -26.19
C TYR A 303 -0.85 15.26 -24.89
N ARG A 304 -1.15 13.99 -24.66
CA ARG A 304 -0.61 13.23 -23.53
C ARG A 304 0.25 12.11 -24.05
N THR A 305 1.44 11.98 -23.47
CA THR A 305 2.33 10.84 -23.69
C THR A 305 2.75 10.29 -22.34
N THR A 306 3.10 9.01 -22.28
CA THR A 306 3.46 8.34 -21.04
C THR A 306 4.84 7.70 -21.16
N VAL A 307 5.65 7.83 -20.12
CA VAL A 307 6.85 7.02 -19.94
C VAL A 307 6.55 6.02 -18.84
N THR A 308 6.64 4.74 -19.16
CA THR A 308 6.43 3.64 -18.22
C THR A 308 7.76 3.15 -17.69
N GLU A 309 7.90 3.16 -16.37
CA GLU A 309 9.02 2.56 -15.66
C GLU A 309 8.63 1.22 -15.05
N ARG A 310 9.38 0.17 -15.38
CA ARG A 310 9.28 -1.14 -14.74
C ARG A 310 10.57 -1.46 -14.02
N ARG A 311 10.48 -1.68 -12.71
CA ARG A 311 11.63 -1.79 -11.81
C ARG A 311 11.73 -3.18 -11.20
N TYR A 312 12.95 -3.72 -11.12
CA TYR A 312 13.25 -5.00 -10.48
C TYR A 312 14.47 -4.89 -9.56
N LEU A 313 14.53 -5.72 -8.52
CA LEU A 313 15.73 -5.84 -7.70
C LEU A 313 16.84 -6.55 -8.48
N ALA A 314 18.05 -6.01 -8.47
CA ALA A 314 19.21 -6.58 -9.16
C ALA A 314 19.86 -7.72 -8.35
N LEU A 315 19.06 -8.77 -8.05
CA LEU A 315 19.50 -9.95 -7.29
C LEU A 315 19.87 -11.14 -8.18
N LEU A 316 19.41 -11.12 -9.44
CA LEU A 316 19.75 -12.09 -10.46
C LEU A 316 20.77 -11.49 -11.43
N PRO A 317 21.52 -12.32 -12.19
CA PRO A 317 22.37 -11.82 -13.26
C PRO A 317 21.58 -10.96 -14.24
N LEU A 318 22.10 -9.79 -14.59
CA LEU A 318 21.37 -8.82 -15.44
C LEU A 318 20.91 -9.43 -16.77
N GLY A 319 21.75 -10.25 -17.40
CA GLY A 319 21.38 -10.94 -18.65
C GLY A 319 20.21 -11.92 -18.51
N LEU A 320 19.96 -12.46 -17.31
CA LEU A 320 18.75 -13.26 -17.04
C LEU A 320 17.52 -12.37 -16.90
N ILE A 321 17.64 -11.25 -16.18
CA ILE A 321 16.56 -10.26 -16.04
C ILE A 321 16.17 -9.72 -17.42
N ASP A 322 17.15 -9.37 -18.26
CA ASP A 322 16.94 -8.88 -19.63
C ASP A 322 16.12 -9.89 -20.46
N ARG A 323 16.51 -11.17 -20.45
CA ARG A 323 15.79 -12.23 -21.19
C ARG A 323 14.38 -12.43 -20.67
N LEU A 324 14.19 -12.46 -19.36
CA LEU A 324 12.87 -12.62 -18.74
C LEU A 324 11.97 -11.42 -19.09
N HIS A 325 12.51 -10.21 -19.03
CA HIS A 325 11.80 -8.98 -19.36
C HIS A 325 11.39 -8.93 -20.83
N ALA A 326 12.28 -9.35 -21.73
CA ALA A 326 12.01 -9.41 -23.17
C ALA A 326 10.89 -10.39 -23.53
N ILE A 327 10.74 -11.49 -22.79
CA ILE A 327 9.60 -12.41 -22.96
C ILE A 327 8.33 -11.77 -22.41
N HIS A 328 8.34 -11.34 -21.14
CA HIS A 328 7.21 -10.68 -20.53
C HIS A 328 7.62 -9.88 -19.28
N PRO A 329 7.12 -8.65 -19.07
CA PRO A 329 7.56 -7.81 -17.96
C PRO A 329 7.25 -8.34 -16.55
N VAL A 330 6.31 -9.28 -16.39
CA VAL A 330 5.97 -9.89 -15.08
C VAL A 330 6.93 -11.05 -14.72
N LEU A 331 7.64 -11.62 -15.69
CA LEU A 331 8.51 -12.78 -15.43
C LEU A 331 9.69 -12.47 -14.50
N PRO A 332 10.42 -11.34 -14.64
CA PRO A 332 11.48 -11.00 -13.69
C PRO A 332 10.97 -10.93 -12.25
N LEU A 333 9.78 -10.33 -12.04
CA LEU A 333 9.14 -10.22 -10.74
C LEU A 333 8.86 -11.59 -10.13
N VAL A 334 8.20 -12.48 -10.89
CA VAL A 334 7.87 -13.84 -10.40
C VAL A 334 9.13 -14.64 -10.06
N VAL A 335 10.16 -14.58 -10.90
CA VAL A 335 11.40 -15.35 -10.69
C VAL A 335 12.17 -14.83 -9.47
N ILE A 336 12.27 -13.50 -9.30
CA ILE A 336 12.91 -12.90 -8.13
C ILE A 336 12.14 -13.25 -6.84
N ASP A 337 10.81 -13.16 -6.87
CA ASP A 337 9.96 -13.48 -5.71
C ASP A 337 10.04 -14.96 -5.33
N LEU A 338 10.05 -15.86 -6.32
CA LEU A 338 10.24 -17.30 -6.08
C LEU A 338 11.62 -17.59 -5.50
N TRP A 339 12.67 -16.93 -6.01
CA TRP A 339 14.03 -17.13 -5.53
C TRP A 339 14.20 -16.68 -4.08
N ILE A 340 13.72 -15.48 -3.74
CA ILE A 340 13.75 -14.96 -2.37
C ILE A 340 12.86 -15.77 -1.45
N GLY A 341 11.63 -16.10 -1.89
CA GLY A 341 10.71 -16.93 -1.14
C GLY A 341 11.32 -18.29 -0.80
N ALA A 342 11.95 -18.95 -1.77
CA ALA A 342 12.63 -20.23 -1.57
C ALA A 342 13.86 -20.11 -0.65
N LEU A 343 14.67 -19.05 -0.83
CA LEU A 343 15.84 -18.78 0.02
C LEU A 343 15.42 -18.55 1.48
N VAL A 344 14.45 -17.67 1.72
CA VAL A 344 13.94 -17.35 3.05
C VAL A 344 13.28 -18.57 3.68
N TYR A 345 12.44 -19.28 2.92
CA TYR A 345 11.81 -20.51 3.40
C TYR A 345 12.85 -21.58 3.77
N GLY A 346 13.87 -21.79 2.92
CA GLY A 346 14.94 -22.74 3.14
C GLY A 346 15.79 -22.40 4.36
N LEU A 347 16.24 -21.15 4.49
CA LEU A 347 17.01 -20.67 5.63
C LEU A 347 16.23 -20.79 6.95
N LEU A 348 14.96 -20.39 6.94
CA LEU A 348 14.07 -20.56 8.09
C LEU A 348 13.85 -22.03 8.41
N ARG A 349 13.78 -22.92 7.40
CA ARG A 349 13.59 -24.35 7.60
C ARG A 349 14.83 -25.02 8.21
N ILE A 350 16.02 -24.62 7.79
CA ILE A 350 17.30 -25.09 8.33
C ILE A 350 17.49 -24.57 9.76
N GLY A 351 17.24 -23.27 10.00
CA GLY A 351 17.44 -22.64 11.30
C GLY A 351 16.41 -23.03 12.36
N LEU A 352 15.13 -23.13 12.01
CA LEU A 352 14.06 -23.47 12.96
C LEU A 352 13.87 -24.98 13.11
N GLY A 353 14.44 -25.80 12.21
CA GLY A 353 14.27 -27.25 12.21
C GLY A 353 12.85 -27.71 11.91
N THR A 354 12.65 -29.03 11.86
CA THR A 354 11.37 -29.65 11.47
C THR A 354 10.37 -29.87 12.60
N GLY A 355 10.82 -29.76 13.86
CA GLY A 355 10.04 -30.09 15.06
C GLY A 355 9.01 -29.02 15.48
N ARG A 356 8.25 -29.28 16.55
CA ARG A 356 7.38 -28.29 17.22
C ARG A 356 8.17 -27.56 18.30
N THR A 357 7.95 -26.26 18.52
CA THR A 357 8.60 -25.54 19.64
C THR A 357 8.01 -26.04 20.96
N ARG A 358 8.78 -26.82 21.71
CA ARG A 358 8.36 -27.35 23.01
C ARG A 358 8.70 -26.31 24.07
N GLN A 359 7.69 -25.58 24.59
CA GLN A 359 7.89 -24.76 25.78
C GLN A 359 8.00 -25.68 26.99
N ARG A 360 9.23 -25.91 27.46
CA ARG A 360 9.47 -26.60 28.72
C ARG A 360 9.09 -25.64 29.84
N ARG A 361 7.92 -25.87 30.45
CA ARG A 361 7.52 -25.16 31.67
C ARG A 361 8.54 -25.51 32.75
N ILE A 362 9.28 -24.51 33.24
CA ILE A 362 10.05 -24.66 34.47
C ILE A 362 9.01 -24.78 35.57
N ASP A 363 8.75 -26.02 36.00
CA ASP A 363 8.00 -26.26 37.23
C ASP A 363 8.82 -25.69 38.38
N ARG A 364 8.41 -24.54 38.91
CA ARG A 364 8.81 -24.13 40.26
C ARG A 364 8.32 -25.21 41.21
N PRO A 365 9.19 -25.92 41.95
CA PRO A 365 8.71 -26.92 42.88
C PRO A 365 7.97 -26.20 44.02
N ARG A 366 6.70 -26.53 44.18
CA ARG A 366 5.93 -26.33 45.42
C ARG A 366 6.54 -27.21 46.53
N ALA A 367 7.77 -26.93 46.94
CA ALA A 367 8.49 -27.67 47.98
C ALA A 367 8.52 -26.94 49.34
N LEU A 368 7.84 -25.79 49.49
CA LEU A 368 7.78 -25.06 50.77
C LEU A 368 6.47 -25.24 51.54
N ALA A 369 5.37 -25.64 50.89
CA ALA A 369 4.09 -25.84 51.58
C ALA A 369 3.95 -27.21 52.28
N GLY A 370 4.83 -28.17 51.98
CA GLY A 370 4.80 -29.52 52.57
C GLY A 370 5.62 -29.69 53.85
N ARG A 371 6.51 -28.74 54.19
CA ARG A 371 7.42 -28.86 55.36
C ARG A 371 6.89 -28.22 56.66
N LEU A 372 5.82 -27.44 56.61
CA LEU A 372 5.23 -26.78 57.80
C LEU A 372 4.12 -27.60 58.48
N ARG A 373 3.77 -28.79 57.97
CA ARG A 373 2.76 -29.68 58.57
C ARG A 373 3.34 -30.76 59.50
N ARG A 374 4.59 -30.61 59.94
CA ARG A 374 5.23 -31.50 60.94
C ARG A 374 5.55 -30.81 62.27
N TYR A 375 5.10 -29.57 62.48
CA TYR A 375 5.35 -28.82 63.72
C TYR A 375 4.10 -28.11 64.30
N LEU A 376 2.92 -28.45 63.79
CA LEU A 376 1.62 -28.27 64.45
C LEU A 376 0.98 -29.65 64.52
#